data_AF-A0A7W1VA42-F1
#
_entry.id   AF-A0A7W1VA42-F1
#
_cell.length_a   1.000
_cell.length_b   1.000
_cell.length_c   1.000
_cell.angle_alpha   90.00
_cell.angle_beta   90.00
_cell.angle_gamma   90.00
#
_symmetry.space_group_name_H-M   'P 1'
#
loop_
_entity.id
_entity.type
_entity.pdbx_description
1 polymer ?
#
loop_
_entity_poly.entity_id
_entity_poly.type
_entity_poly.pdbx_seq_one_letter_code
_entity_poly.pdbx_strand_id
1 'polypeptide(L)' 'MLTVEAIYDGKKFVVLERFPKEKRFKVIITFVEELDEREESRDFTAQNDSFEFWNDQREDIYQDFLIENEQ' A
#
# COMPACT_ATOMS: atom_id res chain seq x y z
N MET A 1 -2.99 -29.06 -3.18
CA MET A 1 -2.02 -28.30 -3.99
C MET A 1 -1.65 -27.08 -3.16
N LEU A 2 -0.38 -26.90 -2.84
CA LEU A 2 0.08 -25.73 -2.08
C LEU A 2 0.50 -24.67 -3.08
N THR A 3 -0.20 -23.53 -3.09
CA THR A 3 0.18 -22.35 -3.86
C THR A 3 0.88 -21.41 -2.90
N VAL A 4 2.00 -20.84 -3.31
CA VAL A 4 2.75 -19.89 -2.48
C VAL A 4 2.99 -18.64 -3.29
N GLU A 5 2.61 -17.50 -2.72
CA GLU A 5 2.82 -16.20 -3.36
C GLU A 5 4.27 -15.77 -3.25
N ALA A 6 4.79 -15.21 -4.34
CA ALA A 6 6.16 -14.75 -4.43
C ALA A 6 6.25 -13.55 -5.36
N ILE A 7 7.15 -12.62 -5.03
CA ILE A 7 7.50 -11.50 -5.89
C ILE A 7 8.66 -11.92 -6.78
N TYR A 8 8.55 -11.67 -8.08
CA TYR A 8 9.62 -11.91 -9.04
C TYR A 8 10.34 -10.60 -9.35
N ASP A 9 11.63 -10.51 -8.99
CA ASP A 9 12.45 -9.30 -9.17
C ASP A 9 13.25 -9.31 -10.51
N GLY A 10 12.83 -10.15 -11.46
CA GLY A 10 13.55 -10.36 -12.72
C GLY A 10 14.72 -11.34 -12.65
N LYS A 11 15.13 -11.79 -11.45
CA LYS A 11 16.23 -12.78 -11.28
C LYS A 11 15.88 -13.92 -10.34
N LYS A 12 15.10 -13.66 -9.28
CA LYS A 12 14.74 -14.61 -8.24
C LYS A 12 13.28 -14.40 -7.81
N PHE A 13 12.70 -15.47 -7.29
CA PHE A 13 11.40 -15.44 -6.63
C PHE A 13 11.63 -15.29 -5.12
N VAL A 14 11.09 -14.21 -4.56
CA VAL A 14 11.08 -13.97 -3.11
C VAL A 14 9.72 -14.37 -2.58
N VAL A 15 9.69 -15.49 -1.87
CA VAL A 15 8.45 -16.08 -1.36
C VAL A 15 7.97 -15.31 -0.14
N LEU A 16 6.69 -14.96 -0.12
CA LEU A 16 6.09 -14.17 0.97
C LEU A 16 5.75 -15.02 2.19
N GLU A 17 5.53 -16.33 1.99
CA GLU A 17 5.20 -17.27 3.05
C GLU A 17 6.32 -18.27 3.35
N ARG A 18 6.30 -18.83 4.57
CA ARG A 18 7.22 -19.92 4.95
C ARG A 18 6.72 -21.23 4.36
N PHE A 19 7.55 -21.86 3.53
CA PHE A 19 7.30 -23.20 3.01
C PHE A 19 8.38 -24.20 3.48
N PRO A 20 8.06 -25.50 3.57
CA PRO A 20 9.00 -26.52 4.05
C PRO A 20 10.22 -26.65 3.13
N LYS A 21 11.40 -26.29 3.64
CA LYS A 21 12.65 -26.20 2.87
C LYS A 21 13.38 -27.53 2.66
N GLU A 22 12.99 -28.59 3.36
CA GLU A 22 13.78 -29.83 3.47
C GLU A 22 13.53 -30.85 2.34
N LYS A 23 12.59 -30.58 1.43
CA LYS A 23 12.20 -31.52 0.37
C LYS A 23 12.29 -30.87 -1.01
N ARG A 24 12.62 -31.67 -2.02
CA ARG A 24 12.61 -31.26 -3.42
C ARG A 24 11.19 -31.39 -3.97
N PHE A 25 10.69 -30.34 -4.60
CA PHE A 25 9.35 -30.29 -5.18
C PHE A 25 9.43 -29.95 -6.67
N LYS A 26 8.54 -30.52 -7.47
CA LYS A 26 8.25 -30.02 -8.82
C LYS A 26 7.25 -28.88 -8.67
N VAL A 27 7.57 -27.71 -9.20
CA VAL A 27 6.73 -26.52 -9.10
C VAL A 27 6.28 -26.07 -10.48
N ILE A 28 5.12 -25.43 -10.54
CA ILE A 28 4.59 -24.72 -11.71
C ILE A 28 4.51 -23.26 -11.30
N ILE A 29 5.08 -22.38 -12.10
CA ILE A 29 5.11 -20.94 -11.84
C ILE A 29 4.10 -20.29 -12.77
N THR A 30 3.24 -19.45 -12.20
CA THR A 30 2.23 -18.69 -12.93
C THR A 30 2.39 -17.22 -12.56
N PHE A 31 2.59 -16.36 -13.56
CA PHE A 31 2.54 -14.91 -13.38
C PHE A 31 1.07 -14.48 -13.32
N VAL A 32 0.70 -13.82 -12.22
CA VAL A 32 -0.69 -13.38 -11.99
C VAL A 32 -0.85 -11.93 -12.46
N GLU A 33 0.12 -11.08 -12.16
CA GLU A 33 0.09 -9.65 -12.42
C GLU A 33 1.50 -9.12 -12.69
N GLU A 34 1.62 -8.10 -13.52
CA GLU A 34 2.86 -7.36 -13.74
C GLU A 34 2.88 -6.16 -12.80
N LEU A 35 3.89 -6.08 -11.94
CA LEU A 35 4.05 -4.96 -11.03
C LEU A 35 4.78 -3.82 -11.77
N ASP A 36 4.08 -2.72 -12.06
CA ASP A 36 4.69 -1.47 -12.53
C ASP A 36 5.12 -0.63 -11.32
N GLU A 37 6.43 -0.37 -11.19
CA GLU A 37 7.02 0.46 -10.13
C GLU A 37 6.35 1.85 -10.01
N ARG A 38 5.75 2.35 -11.09
CA ARG A 38 5.05 3.64 -11.12
C ARG A 38 3.66 3.60 -10.48
N GLU A 39 2.97 2.47 -10.56
CA GLU A 39 1.64 2.30 -9.96
C GLU A 39 1.77 2.03 -8.46
N GLU A 40 2.75 1.23 -8.03
CA GLU A 40 3.01 0.94 -6.61
C GLU A 40 3.32 2.22 -5.82
N SER A 41 4.09 3.14 -6.42
CA SER A 41 4.39 4.46 -5.83
C SER A 41 3.13 5.33 -5.71
N ARG A 42 2.19 5.24 -6.67
CA ARG A 42 0.95 6.01 -6.67
C ARG A 42 0.01 5.51 -5.57
N ASP A 43 -0.12 4.20 -5.41
CA ASP A 43 -0.98 3.60 -4.37
C ASP A 43 -0.41 3.83 -2.96
N PHE A 44 0.92 3.82 -2.81
CA PHE A 44 1.55 4.20 -1.55
C PHE A 44 1.34 5.69 -1.20
N THR A 45 1.35 6.58 -2.20
CA THR A 45 1.07 8.00 -1.99
C THR A 45 -0.41 8.25 -1.67
N ALA A 46 -1.32 7.43 -2.22
CA ALA A 46 -2.75 7.49 -1.93
C ALA A 46 -3.10 7.00 -0.51
N GLN A 47 -2.25 6.16 0.11
CA GLN A 47 -2.39 5.75 1.52
C GLN A 47 -1.83 6.79 2.51
N ASN A 48 -1.06 7.78 2.05
CA ASN A 48 -0.63 8.85 2.95
C ASN A 48 -1.76 9.85 3.14
N ASP A 49 -2.47 9.61 4.22
CA ASP A 49 -3.47 10.40 4.93
C ASP A 49 -2.97 11.80 5.36
N SER A 50 -2.31 12.51 4.46
CA SER A 50 -1.73 13.84 4.68
C SER A 50 -2.75 14.97 4.49
N PHE A 51 -4.02 14.64 4.22
CA PHE A 51 -5.11 15.61 3.99
C PHE A 51 -6.27 15.48 5.00
N GLU A 52 -6.22 14.55 5.96
CA GLU A 52 -7.19 14.51 7.06
C GLU A 52 -7.17 15.80 7.91
N PHE A 53 -6.01 16.46 8.02
CA PHE A 53 -5.85 17.77 8.69
C PHE A 53 -6.83 18.85 8.17
N TRP A 54 -7.13 18.89 6.87
CA TRP A 54 -8.06 19.89 6.31
C TRP A 54 -9.53 19.60 6.62
N ASN A 55 -9.86 18.36 7.03
CA ASN A 55 -11.21 17.93 7.35
C ASN A 55 -11.48 17.87 8.86
N ASP A 56 -10.48 18.14 9.72
CA ASP A 56 -10.69 18.21 11.16
C ASP A 56 -11.28 19.57 11.56
N GLN A 57 -12.59 19.57 11.83
CA GLN A 57 -13.33 20.75 12.29
C GLN A 57 -12.85 21.27 13.66
N ARG A 58 -12.06 20.50 14.42
CA ARG A 58 -11.51 20.94 15.71
C ARG A 58 -10.28 21.82 15.60
N GLU A 59 -9.60 21.81 14.45
CA GLU A 59 -8.40 22.62 14.20
C GLU A 59 -8.70 23.87 13.33
N ASP A 60 -9.98 24.19 13.11
CA ASP A 60 -10.43 25.34 12.33
C ASP A 60 -10.36 26.66 13.16
N ILE A 61 -9.16 27.02 13.61
CA ILE A 61 -8.87 28.25 14.38
C ILE A 61 -9.12 29.55 13.59
N TYR A 62 -9.45 29.46 12.29
CA TYR A 62 -9.66 30.62 11.42
C TYR A 62 -11.14 31.02 11.27
N GLN A 63 -12.09 30.16 11.66
CA GLN A 63 -13.52 30.50 11.61
C GLN A 63 -14.01 31.29 12.82
N ASP A 64 -13.35 31.19 13.96
CA ASP A 64 -13.75 31.91 15.17
C ASP A 64 -13.71 33.45 14.98
N PHE A 65 -12.78 33.96 14.16
CA PHE A 65 -12.64 35.40 13.89
C PHE A 65 -13.66 35.97 12.89
N LEU A 66 -14.38 35.12 12.14
CA LEU A 66 -15.38 35.56 11.17
C LEU A 66 -16.72 35.89 11.83
N ILE A 67 -17.01 35.33 13.00
CA ILE A 67 -18.31 35.44 13.68
C ILE A 67 -18.40 36.71 14.55
N GLU A 68 -17.27 37.28 15.00
CA GLU A 68 -17.25 38.36 15.98
C GLU A 68 -17.49 39.79 15.42
N ASN A 69 -17.72 39.96 14.12
CA ASN A 69 -17.87 41.28 13.49
C ASN A 69 -19.29 41.60 12.95
N GLU A 70 -20.33 40.93 13.44
CA GLU A 70 -21.72 41.35 13.20
C GLU A 70 -22.43 41.77 14.51
N GLN A 71 -21.99 42.90 15.08
CA GLN A 71 -22.81 43.73 15.99
C GLN A 71 -22.93 45.16 15.48
#